data_AF-A0A9D5RKU4-F1
#
_entry.id   AF-A0A9D5RKU4-F1
#
_cell.length_a   1.000
_cell.length_b   1.000
_cell.length_c   1.000
_cell.angle_alpha   90.00
_cell.angle_beta   90.00
_cell.angle_gamma   90.00
#
_symmetry.space_group_name_H-M   'P 1'
#
loop_
_entity.id
_entity.type
_entity.pdbx_description
1 polymer ?
#
loop_
_entity_poly.entity_id
_entity_poly.type
_entity_poly.pdbx_seq_one_letter_code
_entity_poly.pdbx_strand_id
1 'polypeptide(L)'
;MELGNKMKALRLKAGLTQKKLAEELNVSFQTISKWENNVCAPDVMLLPKIAVFFGVTIDELFALSVGQKLRRIENMLDMEKELSHDTFSETLEFLKEQLESNEDKGRTYSFLAHLYHHRMTSDSMYVEQYVKKALTISPEICDCQWLLQMACGAAKRDFNVYNRNEVIEFYKAVVQKNPDVSENYLHLLDNLIADNRTEEATAVLKKYKATEKSCEIRGLIYEARIAWAEHRDELAKQKYAELERTYGNCEQAMFELANFHAKTCQYDKAITYYEKSFKLAQKPRYIDALIGIEICYAIEENYEEAVRCCDRELAVLREDFGFEEGEPIRDINERKRRYIEKIRG
;
A
#
# COMPACT_ATOMS: atom_id res chain seq x y z
N MET A 1 -2.85 20.45 23.03
CA MET A 1 -2.32 20.90 24.34
C MET A 1 -0.87 21.28 24.12
N GLU A 2 -0.45 22.47 24.53
CA GLU A 2 0.92 22.97 24.28
C GLU A 2 1.94 22.37 25.26
N LEU A 3 3.20 22.26 24.81
CA LEU A 3 4.33 21.67 25.53
C LEU A 3 4.46 22.22 26.97
N GLY A 4 4.30 23.53 27.15
CA GLY A 4 4.39 24.17 28.46
C GLY A 4 3.34 23.68 29.45
N ASN A 5 2.11 23.49 28.99
CA ASN A 5 1.02 22.97 29.82
C ASN A 5 1.30 21.52 30.24
N LYS A 6 1.88 20.70 29.35
CA LYS A 6 2.27 19.32 29.66
C LYS A 6 3.43 19.28 30.67
N MET A 7 4.45 20.11 30.48
CA MET A 7 5.58 20.23 31.42
C MET A 7 5.10 20.66 32.81
N LYS A 8 4.20 21.64 32.88
CA LYS A 8 3.58 22.08 34.14
C LYS A 8 2.82 20.94 34.82
N ALA A 9 2.04 20.17 34.06
CA ALA A 9 1.32 19.02 34.60
C ALA A 9 2.27 17.93 35.14
N LEU A 10 3.34 17.60 34.40
CA LEU A 10 4.35 16.64 34.85
C LEU A 10 5.08 17.12 36.11
N ARG A 11 5.47 18.39 36.16
CA ARG A 11 6.08 19.01 37.35
C ARG A 11 5.17 18.91 38.57
N LEU A 12 3.89 19.25 38.40
CA LEU A 12 2.91 19.18 39.48
C LEU A 12 2.66 17.75 39.93
N LYS A 13 2.59 16.78 39.00
CA LYS A 13 2.47 15.34 39.32
C LYS A 13 3.68 14.82 40.10
N ALA A 14 4.87 15.35 39.83
CA ALA A 14 6.09 15.05 40.57
C ALA A 14 6.23 15.81 41.90
N GLY A 15 5.28 16.70 42.25
CA GLY A 15 5.30 17.47 43.50
C GLY A 15 6.41 18.53 43.56
N LEU A 16 6.92 18.99 42.42
CA LEU A 16 8.10 19.87 42.36
C LEU A 16 7.72 21.34 42.23
N THR A 17 8.53 22.22 42.81
CA THR A 17 8.47 23.66 42.53
C THR A 17 9.19 23.97 41.21
N GLN A 18 8.83 25.08 40.56
CA GLN A 18 9.54 25.53 39.35
C GLN A 18 11.03 25.77 39.62
N LYS A 19 11.40 26.20 40.83
CA LYS A 19 12.80 26.42 41.23
C LYS A 19 13.59 25.11 41.28
N LYS A 20 13.02 24.07 41.90
CA LYS A 20 13.64 22.75 41.97
C LYS A 20 13.80 22.14 40.57
N LEU A 21 12.80 22.28 39.71
CA LEU A 21 12.93 21.85 38.32
C LEU A 21 14.03 22.61 37.56
N ALA A 22 14.19 23.91 37.82
CA ALA A 22 15.23 24.72 37.20
C ALA A 22 16.64 24.26 37.61
N GLU A 23 16.83 23.96 38.89
CA GLU A 23 18.09 23.45 39.45
C GLU A 23 18.48 22.12 38.80
N GLU A 24 17.55 21.17 38.71
CA GLU A 24 17.77 19.84 38.11
C GLU A 24 18.09 19.91 36.61
N LEU A 25 17.43 20.82 35.89
CA LEU A 25 17.67 21.02 34.46
C LEU A 25 18.84 21.99 34.16
N ASN A 26 19.46 22.55 35.20
CA ASN A 26 20.51 23.57 35.12
C ASN A 26 20.11 24.79 34.27
N VAL A 27 18.91 25.31 34.51
CA VAL A 27 18.35 26.51 33.86
C VAL A 27 17.83 27.49 34.90
N SER A 28 17.55 28.73 34.50
CA SER A 28 16.99 29.72 35.41
C SER A 28 15.51 29.42 35.71
N PHE A 29 15.06 29.79 36.91
CA PHE A 29 13.64 29.72 37.29
C PHE A 29 12.74 30.45 36.28
N GLN A 30 13.20 31.61 35.78
CA GLN A 30 12.46 32.40 34.80
C GLN A 30 12.27 31.63 33.49
N THR A 31 13.24 30.80 33.10
CA THR A 31 13.14 29.94 31.92
C THR A 31 12.04 28.89 32.10
N ILE A 32 11.99 28.19 33.24
CA ILE A 32 10.90 27.24 33.54
C ILE A 32 9.53 27.92 33.52
N SER A 33 9.42 29.09 34.13
CA SER A 33 8.16 29.86 34.15
C SER A 33 7.70 30.26 32.74
N LYS A 34 8.63 30.68 31.89
CA LYS A 34 8.31 31.01 30.48
C LYS A 34 7.86 29.78 29.69
N TRP A 35 8.50 28.63 29.91
CA TRP A 35 8.08 27.37 29.28
C TRP A 35 6.68 26.98 29.70
N GLU A 36 6.39 26.94 31.00
CA GLU A 36 5.08 26.53 31.52
C GLU A 36 3.92 27.47 31.16
N ASN A 37 4.23 28.72 30.78
CA ASN A 37 3.25 29.70 30.30
C ASN A 37 3.24 29.83 28.77
N ASN A 38 3.92 28.93 28.05
CA ASN A 38 4.05 28.92 26.58
C ASN A 38 4.61 30.24 25.99
N VAL A 39 5.40 30.99 26.76
CA VAL A 39 6.06 32.22 26.30
C VAL A 39 7.26 31.89 25.41
N CYS A 40 7.95 30.79 25.70
CA CYS A 40 8.97 30.20 24.83
C CYS A 40 9.02 28.68 25.03
N ALA A 41 9.66 27.96 24.12
CA ALA A 41 9.89 26.52 24.24
C ALA A 41 11.29 26.23 24.84
N PRO A 42 11.50 25.06 25.45
CA PRO A 42 12.83 24.56 25.73
C PRO A 42 13.65 24.43 24.45
N ASP A 43 14.97 24.59 24.59
CA ASP A 43 15.90 24.20 23.53
C ASP A 43 15.69 22.71 23.21
N VAL A 44 15.74 22.34 21.92
CA VAL A 44 15.58 20.95 21.48
C VAL A 44 16.55 20.01 22.19
N MET A 45 17.77 20.49 22.51
CA MET A 45 18.80 19.73 23.21
C MET A 45 18.48 19.48 24.69
N LEU A 46 17.52 20.22 25.27
CA LEU A 46 17.04 20.00 26.65
C LEU A 46 15.91 18.99 26.73
N LEU A 47 15.22 18.68 25.62
CA LEU A 47 14.09 17.75 25.61
C LEU A 47 14.47 16.34 26.10
N PRO A 48 15.60 15.73 25.71
CA PRO A 48 16.00 14.43 26.26
C PRO A 48 16.22 14.47 27.78
N LYS A 49 16.78 15.57 28.29
CA LYS A 49 17.02 15.77 29.73
C LYS A 49 15.71 15.90 30.49
N ILE A 50 14.75 16.64 29.93
CA ILE A 50 13.39 16.80 30.46
C ILE A 50 12.65 15.46 30.47
N ALA A 51 12.74 14.71 29.37
CA ALA A 51 12.12 13.39 29.22
C ALA A 51 12.64 12.40 30.27
N VAL A 52 13.96 12.28 30.40
CA VAL A 52 14.61 11.44 31.43
C VAL A 52 14.21 11.88 32.84
N PHE A 53 14.21 13.18 33.12
CA PHE A 53 13.84 13.71 34.44
C PHE A 53 12.41 13.33 34.85
N PHE A 54 11.46 13.40 33.92
CA PHE A 54 10.06 13.06 34.17
C PHE A 54 9.73 11.57 33.97
N GLY A 55 10.67 10.77 33.45
CA GLY A 55 10.46 9.35 33.16
C GLY A 55 9.44 9.13 32.03
N VAL A 56 9.42 10.01 31.03
CA VAL A 56 8.50 9.98 29.89
C VAL A 56 9.30 9.96 28.58
N THR A 57 8.67 9.55 27.48
CA THR A 57 9.28 9.71 26.15
C THR A 57 9.22 11.18 25.71
N ILE A 58 10.07 11.57 24.74
CA ILE A 58 9.99 12.91 24.15
C ILE A 58 8.61 13.11 23.50
N ASP A 59 8.08 12.09 22.84
CA ASP A 59 6.73 12.13 22.26
C ASP A 59 5.66 12.41 23.31
N GLU A 60 5.79 11.90 24.53
CA GLU A 60 4.85 12.20 25.61
C GLU A 60 4.94 13.65 26.11
N LEU A 61 6.06 14.35 25.90
CA LEU A 61 6.16 15.79 26.18
C LEU A 61 5.30 16.62 25.22
N PHE A 62 5.16 16.15 23.97
CA PHE A 62 4.35 16.78 22.95
C PHE A 62 3.02 16.03 22.83
N ALA A 63 1.92 16.60 23.33
CA ALA A 63 0.61 15.99 23.21
C ALA A 63 0.14 15.95 21.75
N LEU A 64 0.58 14.93 20.99
CA LEU A 64 0.14 14.68 19.62
C LEU A 64 -1.36 14.42 19.65
N SER A 65 -2.09 15.14 18.79
CA SER A 65 -3.49 14.83 18.58
C SER A 65 -3.65 13.43 17.98
N VAL A 66 -4.83 12.83 18.15
CA VAL A 66 -5.16 11.55 17.53
C VAL A 66 -4.88 11.59 16.03
N GLY A 67 -5.28 12.67 15.34
CA GLY A 67 -5.02 12.83 13.91
C GLY A 67 -3.53 12.94 13.54
N GLN A 68 -2.67 13.47 14.42
CA GLN A 68 -1.22 13.46 14.20
C GLN A 68 -0.64 12.05 14.39
N LYS A 69 -1.09 11.32 15.41
CA LYS A 69 -0.69 9.91 15.62
C LYS A 69 -1.12 9.02 14.46
N LEU A 70 -2.34 9.16 13.96
CA LEU A 70 -2.83 8.42 12.79
C LEU A 70 -2.01 8.71 11.53
N ARG A 71 -1.68 9.98 11.25
CA ARG A 71 -0.81 10.34 10.13
C ARG A 71 0.61 9.78 10.27
N ARG A 72 1.15 9.75 11.50
CA ARG A 72 2.43 9.08 11.75
C ARG A 72 2.35 7.59 11.44
N ILE A 73 1.27 6.91 11.83
CA ILE A 73 1.06 5.48 11.55
C ILE A 73 0.97 5.25 10.04
N GLU A 74 0.21 6.08 9.32
CA GLU A 74 0.12 6.03 7.85
C GLU A 74 1.50 6.09 7.20
N ASN A 75 2.26 7.14 7.48
CA ASN A 75 3.61 7.30 6.95
C ASN A 75 4.56 6.17 7.35
N MET A 76 4.44 5.67 8.58
CA MET A 76 5.27 4.55 9.06
C MET A 76 4.99 3.28 8.27
N LEU A 77 3.72 2.96 8.01
CA LEU A 77 3.33 1.77 7.23
C LEU A 77 3.77 1.88 5.76
N ASP A 78 3.79 3.09 5.20
CA ASP A 78 4.20 3.33 3.81
C ASP A 78 5.74 3.31 3.63
N MET A 79 6.48 3.75 4.65
CA MET A 79 7.93 3.98 4.54
C MET A 79 8.78 2.83 5.10
N GLU A 80 8.28 2.12 6.11
CA GLU A 80 9.01 1.02 6.75
C GLU A 80 8.66 -0.29 6.07
N LYS A 81 9.65 -1.10 5.71
CA LYS A 81 9.42 -2.45 5.14
C LYS A 81 8.91 -3.44 6.19
N GLU A 82 9.35 -3.26 7.44
CA GLU A 82 9.07 -4.18 8.54
C GLU A 82 8.90 -3.40 9.83
N LEU A 83 7.98 -3.86 10.70
CA LEU A 83 7.80 -3.28 12.02
C LEU A 83 8.39 -4.20 13.09
N SER A 84 9.06 -3.60 14.07
CA SER A 84 9.44 -4.32 15.30
C SER A 84 8.20 -4.86 16.01
N HIS A 85 8.39 -5.88 16.87
CA HIS A 85 7.28 -6.43 17.65
C HIS A 85 6.65 -5.37 18.58
N ASP A 86 7.49 -4.54 19.20
CA ASP A 86 7.06 -3.50 20.14
C ASP A 86 6.27 -2.41 19.42
N THR A 87 6.79 -1.89 18.30
CA THR A 87 6.11 -0.86 17.50
C THR A 87 4.74 -1.33 17.01
N PHE A 88 4.64 -2.58 16.57
CA PHE A 88 3.36 -3.16 16.15
C PHE A 88 2.38 -3.26 17.32
N SER A 89 2.86 -3.72 18.47
CA SER A 89 2.03 -3.90 19.67
C SER A 89 1.51 -2.57 20.21
N GLU A 90 2.37 -1.55 20.32
CA GLU A 90 2.01 -0.19 20.72
C GLU A 90 1.02 0.44 19.75
N THR A 91 1.23 0.28 18.44
CA THR A 91 0.33 0.79 17.41
C THR A 91 -1.04 0.11 17.48
N LEU A 92 -1.05 -1.21 17.67
CA LEU A 92 -2.26 -2.00 17.81
C LEU A 92 -3.08 -1.57 19.04
N GLU A 93 -2.41 -1.37 20.18
CA GLU A 93 -3.04 -0.91 21.42
C GLU A 93 -3.68 0.47 21.21
N PHE A 94 -2.92 1.42 20.67
CA PHE A 94 -3.44 2.75 20.34
C PHE A 94 -4.67 2.70 19.43
N LEU A 95 -4.62 1.92 18.33
CA LEU A 95 -5.76 1.81 17.40
C LEU A 95 -6.98 1.15 18.06
N LYS A 96 -6.79 0.19 18.95
CA LYS A 96 -7.89 -0.42 19.73
C LYS A 96 -8.53 0.58 20.69
N GLU A 97 -7.74 1.40 21.39
CA GLU A 97 -8.27 2.49 22.22
C GLU A 97 -9.10 3.49 21.40
N GLN A 98 -8.68 3.76 20.15
CA GLN A 98 -9.44 4.63 19.26
C GLN A 98 -10.78 4.02 18.84
N LEU A 99 -10.95 2.69 18.80
CA LEU A 99 -12.26 2.08 18.54
C LEU A 99 -13.28 2.35 19.65
N GLU A 100 -12.80 2.49 20.89
CA GLU A 100 -13.64 2.77 22.05
C GLU A 100 -13.99 4.26 22.18
N SER A 101 -13.08 5.14 21.76
CA SER A 101 -13.13 6.57 22.04
C SER A 101 -13.41 7.48 20.83
N ASN A 102 -13.15 7.02 19.60
CA ASN A 102 -13.26 7.82 18.37
C ASN A 102 -14.64 7.67 17.70
N GLU A 103 -15.15 8.77 17.16
CA GLU A 103 -16.39 8.80 16.38
C GLU A 103 -16.23 8.11 15.02
N ASP A 104 -15.05 8.23 14.38
CA ASP A 104 -14.76 7.60 13.09
C ASP A 104 -14.15 6.20 13.24
N LYS A 105 -15.02 5.24 13.56
CA LYS A 105 -14.66 3.82 13.68
C LYS A 105 -14.25 3.22 12.34
N GLY A 106 -14.82 3.69 11.23
CA GLY A 106 -14.53 3.18 9.88
C GLY A 106 -13.07 3.38 9.51
N ARG A 107 -12.55 4.59 9.70
CA ARG A 107 -11.14 4.90 9.48
C ARG A 107 -10.21 4.15 10.44
N THR A 108 -10.64 3.94 11.68
CA THR A 108 -9.83 3.16 12.64
C THR A 108 -9.72 1.69 12.22
N TYR A 109 -10.81 1.09 11.73
CA TYR A 109 -10.77 -0.26 11.16
C TYR A 109 -9.89 -0.36 9.92
N SER A 110 -9.86 0.67 9.05
CA SER A 110 -8.96 0.65 7.89
C SER A 110 -7.49 0.65 8.30
N PHE A 111 -7.12 1.41 9.35
CA PHE A 111 -5.75 1.38 9.89
C PHE A 111 -5.38 0.03 10.52
N LEU A 112 -6.30 -0.60 11.24
CA LEU A 112 -6.08 -1.95 11.78
C LEU A 112 -5.86 -2.97 10.66
N ALA A 113 -6.68 -2.92 9.61
CA ALA A 113 -6.52 -3.77 8.45
C ALA A 113 -5.16 -3.54 7.78
N HIS A 114 -4.75 -2.28 7.60
CA HIS A 114 -3.46 -1.93 7.01
C HIS A 114 -2.27 -2.41 7.86
N LEU A 115 -2.34 -2.26 9.18
CA LEU A 115 -1.30 -2.73 10.11
C LEU A 115 -1.09 -4.25 10.04
N TYR A 116 -2.19 -5.02 10.06
CA TYR A 116 -2.09 -6.48 9.93
C TYR A 116 -1.66 -6.93 8.54
N HIS A 117 -2.12 -6.23 7.49
CA HIS A 117 -1.66 -6.48 6.12
C HIS A 117 -0.15 -6.24 6.01
N HIS A 118 0.36 -5.15 6.56
CA HIS A 118 1.80 -4.84 6.58
C HIS A 118 2.62 -5.92 7.28
N ARG A 119 2.17 -6.37 8.46
CA ARG A 119 2.78 -7.52 9.18
C ARG A 119 2.74 -8.79 8.33
N MET A 120 1.60 -9.09 7.71
CA MET A 120 1.44 -10.27 6.85
C MET A 120 2.39 -10.21 5.65
N THR A 121 2.51 -9.06 4.98
CA THR A 121 3.42 -8.86 3.85
C THR A 121 4.87 -9.02 4.27
N SER A 122 5.31 -8.33 5.33
CA SER A 122 6.68 -8.44 5.85
C SER A 122 7.02 -9.85 6.32
N ASP A 123 6.15 -10.52 7.08
CA ASP A 123 6.35 -11.90 7.52
C ASP A 123 6.38 -12.87 6.33
N SER A 124 5.57 -12.63 5.29
CA SER A 124 5.60 -13.44 4.06
C SER A 124 6.95 -13.38 3.35
N MET A 125 7.66 -12.24 3.41
CA MET A 125 9.02 -12.14 2.85
C MET A 125 9.99 -13.08 3.56
N TYR A 126 9.89 -13.20 4.88
CA TYR A 126 10.69 -14.15 5.66
C TYR A 126 10.36 -15.59 5.30
N VAL A 127 9.07 -15.92 5.15
CA VAL A 127 8.64 -17.24 4.68
C VAL A 127 9.28 -17.55 3.33
N GLU A 128 9.19 -16.66 2.36
CA GLU A 128 9.80 -16.84 1.04
C GLU A 128 11.32 -17.09 1.14
N GLN A 129 12.05 -16.28 1.91
CA GLN A 129 13.50 -16.41 2.05
C GLN A 129 13.90 -17.77 2.66
N TYR A 130 13.26 -18.18 3.75
CA TYR A 130 13.59 -19.45 4.40
C TYR A 130 13.18 -20.65 3.56
N VAL A 131 12.02 -20.58 2.91
CA VAL A 131 11.53 -21.64 2.04
C VAL A 131 12.42 -21.82 0.81
N LYS A 132 12.87 -20.73 0.18
CA LYS A 132 13.83 -20.82 -0.94
C LYS A 132 15.15 -21.44 -0.51
N LYS A 133 15.69 -21.07 0.66
CA LYS A 133 16.88 -21.71 1.23
C LYS A 133 16.65 -23.19 1.51
N ALA A 134 15.51 -23.55 2.10
CA ALA A 134 15.14 -24.93 2.39
C ALA A 134 15.05 -25.78 1.12
N LEU A 135 14.33 -25.31 0.09
CA LEU A 135 14.16 -26.02 -1.19
C LEU A 135 15.47 -26.14 -1.98
N THR A 136 16.44 -25.25 -1.77
CA THR A 136 17.78 -25.35 -2.38
C THR A 136 18.60 -26.49 -1.75
N ILE A 137 18.38 -26.79 -0.47
CA ILE A 137 19.11 -27.83 0.28
C ILE A 137 18.38 -29.18 0.19
N SER A 138 17.07 -29.16 0.37
CA SER A 138 16.18 -30.32 0.46
C SER A 138 14.89 -30.05 -0.34
N PRO A 139 14.91 -30.23 -1.68
CA PRO A 139 13.78 -29.94 -2.56
C PRO A 139 12.55 -30.84 -2.32
N GLU A 140 12.71 -31.96 -1.61
CA GLU A 140 11.67 -32.92 -1.29
C GLU A 140 10.71 -32.50 -0.17
N ILE A 141 10.98 -31.40 0.54
CA ILE A 141 10.12 -30.90 1.62
C ILE A 141 8.84 -30.31 1.01
N CYS A 142 7.80 -31.14 0.87
CA CYS A 142 6.55 -30.78 0.20
C CYS A 142 5.83 -29.55 0.81
N ASP A 143 5.91 -29.37 2.13
CA ASP A 143 5.30 -28.23 2.83
C ASP A 143 5.92 -26.89 2.41
N CYS A 144 7.21 -26.88 2.06
CA CYS A 144 7.90 -25.69 1.59
C CYS A 144 7.35 -25.22 0.23
N GLN A 145 6.96 -26.14 -0.65
CA GLN A 145 6.33 -25.74 -1.92
C GLN A 145 4.99 -25.02 -1.70
N TRP A 146 4.22 -25.47 -0.71
CA TRP A 146 2.96 -24.84 -0.33
C TRP A 146 3.18 -23.47 0.33
N LEU A 147 4.12 -23.39 1.28
CA LEU A 147 4.48 -22.12 1.95
C LEU A 147 5.01 -21.07 0.97
N LEU A 148 5.81 -21.46 -0.03
CA LEU A 148 6.30 -20.54 -1.06
C LEU A 148 5.15 -19.94 -1.86
N GLN A 149 4.19 -20.78 -2.28
CA GLN A 149 3.03 -20.34 -3.03
C GLN A 149 2.22 -19.33 -2.22
N MET A 150 2.02 -19.60 -0.92
CA MET A 150 1.26 -18.69 -0.07
C MET A 150 1.97 -17.35 0.18
N ALA A 151 3.28 -17.39 0.43
CA ALA A 151 4.09 -16.19 0.63
C ALA A 151 4.13 -15.29 -0.61
N CYS A 152 4.15 -15.87 -1.82
CA CYS A 152 4.15 -15.13 -3.08
C CYS A 152 2.74 -14.74 -3.57
N GLY A 153 1.70 -14.88 -2.73
CA GLY A 153 0.32 -14.53 -3.09
C GLY A 153 -0.32 -15.44 -4.15
N ALA A 154 0.25 -16.62 -4.40
CA ALA A 154 -0.35 -17.62 -5.29
C ALA A 154 -1.54 -18.31 -4.61
N ALA A 155 -2.48 -18.83 -5.41
CA ALA A 155 -3.72 -19.39 -4.89
C ALA A 155 -3.48 -20.64 -4.01
N LYS A 156 -4.20 -20.72 -2.86
CA LYS A 156 -4.09 -21.80 -1.86
C LYS A 156 -4.56 -23.15 -2.41
N ARG A 157 -3.66 -24.10 -2.67
CA ARG A 157 -3.98 -25.38 -3.36
C ARG A 157 -4.86 -26.42 -2.63
N ASP A 158 -5.51 -26.13 -1.50
CA ASP A 158 -6.46 -27.07 -0.87
C ASP A 158 -7.94 -26.71 -1.13
N PHE A 159 -8.75 -27.75 -1.35
CA PHE A 159 -10.18 -27.81 -1.66
C PHE A 159 -10.94 -26.47 -1.89
N ASN A 160 -11.25 -26.20 -3.17
CA ASN A 160 -11.92 -25.01 -3.72
C ASN A 160 -11.20 -23.66 -3.48
N VAL A 161 -9.93 -23.69 -3.86
CA VAL A 161 -8.88 -22.65 -3.93
C VAL A 161 -9.28 -21.25 -4.42
N TYR A 162 -10.32 -21.13 -5.24
CA TYR A 162 -10.67 -19.87 -5.91
C TYR A 162 -11.91 -19.18 -5.33
N ASN A 163 -12.64 -19.87 -4.44
CA ASN A 163 -13.95 -19.42 -4.01
C ASN A 163 -13.85 -18.11 -3.20
N ARG A 164 -14.29 -17.01 -3.80
CA ARG A 164 -14.35 -15.69 -3.15
C ARG A 164 -15.71 -15.41 -2.51
N ASN A 165 -16.54 -16.44 -2.27
CA ASN A 165 -17.93 -16.26 -1.89
C ASN A 165 -18.14 -15.37 -0.67
N GLU A 166 -17.36 -15.49 0.41
CA GLU A 166 -17.51 -14.62 1.59
C GLU A 166 -17.27 -13.14 1.25
N VAL A 167 -16.23 -12.85 0.47
CA VAL A 167 -15.90 -11.49 0.01
C VAL A 167 -16.96 -10.97 -0.96
N ILE A 168 -17.45 -11.83 -1.86
CA ILE A 168 -18.54 -11.50 -2.79
C ILE A 168 -19.82 -11.15 -2.03
N GLU A 169 -20.23 -11.96 -1.06
CA GLU A 169 -21.43 -11.71 -0.26
C GLU A 169 -21.29 -10.45 0.60
N PHE A 170 -20.09 -10.18 1.13
CA PHE A 170 -19.79 -8.91 1.79
C PHE A 170 -19.99 -7.72 0.84
N TYR A 171 -19.35 -7.72 -0.34
CA TYR A 171 -19.46 -6.61 -1.28
C TYR A 171 -20.87 -6.47 -1.86
N LYS A 172 -21.63 -7.55 -2.03
CA LYS A 172 -23.07 -7.48 -2.36
C LYS A 172 -23.84 -6.70 -1.31
N ALA A 173 -23.63 -6.99 -0.03
CA ALA A 173 -24.28 -6.27 1.06
C ALA A 173 -23.83 -4.80 1.12
N VAL A 174 -22.55 -4.51 0.87
CA VAL A 174 -22.01 -3.14 0.83
C VAL A 174 -22.64 -2.33 -0.30
N VAL A 175 -22.69 -2.89 -1.51
CA VAL A 175 -23.34 -2.27 -2.68
C VAL A 175 -24.83 -2.03 -2.43
N GLN A 176 -25.53 -3.00 -1.83
CA GLN A 176 -26.94 -2.85 -1.48
C GLN A 176 -27.19 -1.70 -0.49
N LYS A 177 -26.32 -1.55 0.51
CA LYS A 177 -26.43 -0.47 1.51
C LYS A 177 -25.97 0.89 0.99
N ASN A 178 -25.05 0.92 0.02
CA ASN A 178 -24.41 2.14 -0.49
C ASN A 178 -24.41 2.15 -2.03
N PRO A 179 -25.59 2.26 -2.68
CA PRO A 179 -25.72 2.14 -4.14
C PRO A 179 -25.07 3.29 -4.93
N ASP A 180 -24.82 4.43 -4.28
CA ASP A 180 -24.25 5.62 -4.92
C ASP A 180 -22.71 5.59 -5.01
N VAL A 181 -22.07 4.60 -4.37
CA VAL A 181 -20.61 4.46 -4.34
C VAL A 181 -20.16 3.51 -5.44
N SER A 182 -19.68 4.08 -6.54
CA SER A 182 -19.36 3.36 -7.78
C SER A 182 -18.24 2.32 -7.59
N GLU A 183 -17.25 2.62 -6.74
CA GLU A 183 -16.07 1.82 -6.44
C GLU A 183 -16.44 0.45 -5.86
N ASN A 184 -17.48 0.40 -5.02
CA ASN A 184 -17.95 -0.86 -4.41
C ASN A 184 -18.41 -1.87 -5.46
N TYR A 185 -19.00 -1.40 -6.57
CA TYR A 185 -19.39 -2.26 -7.67
C TYR A 185 -18.17 -2.84 -8.39
N LEU A 186 -17.09 -2.05 -8.54
CA LEU A 186 -15.87 -2.51 -9.20
C LEU A 186 -15.20 -3.62 -8.40
N HIS A 187 -15.07 -3.44 -7.09
CA HIS A 187 -14.55 -4.49 -6.19
C HIS A 187 -15.41 -5.76 -6.23
N LEU A 188 -16.74 -5.62 -6.30
CA LEU A 188 -17.64 -6.76 -6.47
C LEU A 188 -17.42 -7.46 -7.82
N LEU A 189 -17.30 -6.69 -8.90
CA LEU A 189 -17.09 -7.21 -10.25
C LEU A 189 -15.76 -7.97 -10.37
N ASP A 190 -14.66 -7.42 -9.84
CA ASP A 190 -13.35 -8.09 -9.88
C ASP A 190 -13.39 -9.45 -9.17
N ASN A 191 -14.09 -9.54 -8.03
CA ASN A 191 -14.23 -10.80 -7.31
C ASN A 191 -15.14 -11.79 -8.02
N LEU A 192 -16.26 -11.35 -8.60
CA LEU A 192 -17.16 -12.21 -9.39
C LEU A 192 -16.47 -12.75 -10.64
N ILE A 193 -15.71 -11.92 -11.35
CA ILE A 193 -14.96 -12.32 -12.55
C ILE A 193 -13.86 -13.31 -12.20
N ALA A 194 -13.13 -13.07 -11.11
CA ALA A 194 -12.08 -13.99 -10.68
C ALA A 194 -12.61 -15.38 -10.27
N ASP A 195 -13.85 -15.45 -9.79
CA ASP A 195 -14.55 -16.69 -9.42
C ASP A 195 -15.37 -17.28 -10.60
N ASN A 196 -15.23 -16.71 -11.81
CA ASN A 196 -16.00 -17.06 -13.01
C ASN A 196 -17.53 -17.00 -12.86
N ARG A 197 -18.05 -16.19 -11.92
CA ARG A 197 -19.49 -15.93 -11.71
C ARG A 197 -19.97 -14.83 -12.66
N THR A 198 -19.83 -15.06 -13.96
CA THR A 198 -19.95 -14.03 -15.01
C THR A 198 -21.39 -13.54 -15.24
N GLU A 199 -22.39 -14.39 -15.01
CA GLU A 199 -23.81 -14.00 -15.05
C GLU A 199 -24.13 -12.94 -13.99
N GLU A 200 -23.67 -13.16 -12.76
CA GLU A 200 -23.80 -12.21 -11.67
C GLU A 200 -23.00 -10.94 -11.94
N ALA A 201 -21.78 -11.08 -12.47
CA ALA A 201 -20.96 -9.93 -12.86
C ALA A 201 -21.67 -9.07 -13.90
N THR A 202 -22.30 -9.68 -14.90
CA THR A 202 -23.07 -8.97 -15.94
C THR A 202 -24.24 -8.20 -15.34
N ALA A 203 -24.97 -8.81 -14.40
CA ALA A 203 -26.08 -8.15 -13.70
C ALA A 203 -25.59 -6.96 -12.83
N VAL A 204 -24.46 -7.12 -12.14
CA VAL A 204 -23.83 -6.05 -11.35
C VAL A 204 -23.33 -4.92 -12.26
N LEU A 205 -22.72 -5.24 -13.40
CA LEU A 205 -22.22 -4.27 -14.36
C LEU A 205 -23.36 -3.42 -14.94
N LYS A 206 -24.52 -4.03 -15.21
CA LYS A 206 -25.72 -3.30 -15.63
C LYS A 206 -26.18 -2.30 -14.57
N LYS A 207 -26.13 -2.67 -13.29
CA LYS A 207 -26.44 -1.75 -12.18
C LYS A 207 -25.39 -0.63 -12.08
N TYR A 208 -24.11 -0.97 -12.18
CA TYR A 208 -23.01 0.02 -12.17
C TYR A 208 -23.22 1.08 -13.25
N LYS A 209 -23.51 0.68 -14.49
CA LYS A 209 -23.74 1.61 -15.61
C LYS A 209 -24.97 2.51 -15.45
N ALA A 210 -25.92 2.12 -14.60
CA ALA A 210 -27.10 2.92 -14.32
C ALA A 210 -26.86 3.98 -13.23
N THR A 211 -25.74 3.91 -12.51
CA THR A 211 -25.37 4.89 -11.47
C THR A 211 -24.85 6.19 -12.12
N GLU A 212 -25.25 7.35 -11.59
CA GLU A 212 -24.86 8.67 -12.10
C GLU A 212 -23.34 8.92 -12.11
N LYS A 213 -22.60 8.28 -11.19
CA LYS A 213 -21.14 8.39 -11.07
C LYS A 213 -20.37 7.32 -11.85
N SER A 214 -21.03 6.58 -12.73
CA SER A 214 -20.37 5.54 -13.50
C SER A 214 -19.39 6.12 -14.52
N CYS A 215 -18.29 5.41 -14.76
CA CYS A 215 -17.29 5.78 -15.75
C CYS A 215 -17.47 4.88 -16.98
N GLU A 216 -17.73 5.47 -18.14
CA GLU A 216 -17.96 4.74 -19.39
C GLU A 216 -16.77 3.83 -19.76
N ILE A 217 -15.54 4.33 -19.58
CA ILE A 217 -14.30 3.58 -19.82
C ILE A 217 -14.25 2.32 -18.96
N ARG A 218 -14.49 2.45 -17.65
CA ARG A 218 -14.56 1.30 -16.72
C ARG A 218 -15.67 0.34 -17.16
N GLY A 219 -16.83 0.86 -17.53
CA GLY A 219 -17.93 0.06 -18.05
C GLY A 219 -17.54 -0.82 -19.25
N LEU A 220 -16.77 -0.29 -20.20
CA LEU A 220 -16.30 -1.03 -21.37
C LEU A 220 -15.19 -2.03 -21.03
N ILE A 221 -14.26 -1.67 -20.14
CA ILE A 221 -13.21 -2.58 -19.64
C ILE A 221 -13.84 -3.82 -19.00
N TYR A 222 -14.84 -3.64 -18.13
CA TYR A 222 -15.49 -4.76 -17.46
C TYR A 222 -16.33 -5.62 -18.43
N GLU A 223 -16.93 -5.06 -19.48
CA GLU A 223 -17.54 -5.88 -20.54
C GLU A 223 -16.50 -6.77 -21.22
N ALA A 224 -15.33 -6.23 -21.55
CA ALA A 224 -14.24 -6.99 -22.17
C ALA A 224 -13.71 -8.09 -21.23
N ARG A 225 -13.51 -7.78 -19.94
CA ARG A 225 -13.06 -8.74 -18.92
C ARG A 225 -14.07 -9.87 -18.70
N ILE A 226 -15.36 -9.57 -18.64
CA ILE A 226 -16.43 -10.58 -18.53
C ILE A 226 -16.45 -11.47 -19.77
N ALA A 227 -16.45 -10.88 -20.98
CA ALA A 227 -16.42 -11.66 -22.22
C ALA A 227 -15.21 -12.60 -22.29
N TRP A 228 -14.05 -12.15 -21.81
CA TRP A 228 -12.86 -12.98 -21.70
C TRP A 228 -13.02 -14.13 -20.69
N ALA A 229 -13.57 -13.86 -19.51
CA ALA A 229 -13.82 -14.89 -18.49
C ALA A 229 -14.82 -15.96 -18.96
N GLU A 230 -15.74 -15.60 -19.86
CA GLU A 230 -16.70 -16.53 -20.48
C GLU A 230 -16.14 -17.28 -21.69
N HIS A 231 -14.85 -17.14 -21.99
CA HIS A 231 -14.21 -17.73 -23.18
C HIS A 231 -14.85 -17.26 -24.50
N ARG A 232 -15.38 -16.03 -24.54
CA ARG A 232 -15.90 -15.37 -25.74
C ARG A 232 -14.83 -14.48 -26.35
N ASP A 233 -13.74 -15.10 -26.79
CA ASP A 233 -12.50 -14.41 -27.20
C ASP A 233 -12.73 -13.35 -28.28
N GLU A 234 -13.55 -13.64 -29.29
CA GLU A 234 -13.84 -12.69 -30.37
C GLU A 234 -14.61 -11.47 -29.87
N LEU A 235 -15.55 -11.66 -28.95
CA LEU A 235 -16.27 -10.56 -28.33
C LEU A 235 -15.34 -9.73 -27.43
N ALA A 236 -14.46 -10.38 -26.66
CA ALA A 236 -13.48 -9.69 -25.83
C ALA A 236 -12.55 -8.83 -26.69
N LYS A 237 -12.00 -9.38 -27.79
CA LYS A 237 -11.17 -8.64 -28.76
C LYS A 237 -11.92 -7.47 -29.39
N GLN A 238 -13.18 -7.66 -29.78
CA GLN A 238 -14.02 -6.57 -30.31
C GLN A 238 -14.17 -5.44 -29.28
N LYS A 239 -14.38 -5.78 -28.01
CA LYS A 239 -14.51 -4.80 -26.92
C LYS A 239 -13.20 -4.07 -26.63
N TYR A 240 -12.06 -4.76 -26.65
CA TYR A 240 -10.75 -4.11 -26.54
C TYR A 240 -10.44 -3.23 -27.76
N ALA A 241 -10.81 -3.62 -28.98
CA ALA A 241 -10.68 -2.78 -30.16
C ALA A 241 -11.59 -1.54 -30.09
N GLU A 242 -12.79 -1.67 -29.55
CA GLU A 242 -13.69 -0.54 -29.25
C GLU A 242 -13.07 0.41 -28.22
N LEU A 243 -12.45 -0.14 -27.16
CA LEU A 243 -11.77 0.61 -26.12
C LEU A 243 -10.60 1.42 -26.70
N GLU A 244 -9.76 0.80 -27.55
CA GLU A 244 -8.66 1.48 -28.22
C GLU A 244 -9.15 2.61 -29.15
N ARG A 245 -10.17 2.32 -29.97
CA ARG A 245 -10.71 3.30 -30.93
C ARG A 245 -11.32 4.53 -30.23
N THR A 246 -12.00 4.32 -29.11
CA THR A 246 -12.79 5.35 -28.44
C THR A 246 -11.96 6.12 -27.42
N TYR A 247 -11.09 5.42 -26.68
CA TYR A 247 -10.31 5.97 -25.57
C TYR A 247 -8.80 5.79 -25.78
N GLY A 248 -8.35 5.79 -27.05
CA GLY A 248 -6.95 5.67 -27.48
C GLY A 248 -5.97 6.65 -26.82
N ASN A 249 -6.48 7.80 -26.37
CA ASN A 249 -5.71 8.86 -25.72
C ASN A 249 -5.90 8.89 -24.19
N CYS A 250 -6.46 7.84 -23.60
CA CYS A 250 -6.63 7.71 -22.15
C CYS A 250 -5.58 6.75 -21.57
N GLU A 251 -4.85 7.19 -20.55
CA GLU A 251 -3.86 6.39 -19.82
C GLU A 251 -4.45 5.05 -19.34
N GLN A 252 -5.61 5.08 -18.69
CA GLN A 252 -6.27 3.91 -18.12
C GLN A 252 -6.64 2.90 -19.21
N ALA A 253 -7.13 3.35 -20.36
CA ALA A 253 -7.49 2.47 -21.47
C ALA A 253 -6.24 1.78 -22.06
N MET A 254 -5.14 2.52 -22.23
CA MET A 254 -3.88 1.96 -22.72
C MET A 254 -3.29 0.95 -21.73
N PHE A 255 -3.38 1.22 -20.42
CA PHE A 255 -2.91 0.30 -19.38
C PHE A 255 -3.68 -1.02 -19.39
N GLU A 256 -5.01 -0.97 -19.56
CA GLU A 256 -5.84 -2.17 -19.63
C GLU A 256 -5.58 -3.01 -20.90
N LEU A 257 -5.37 -2.35 -22.04
CA LEU A 257 -4.95 -3.04 -23.27
C LEU A 257 -3.59 -3.73 -23.08
N ALA A 258 -2.66 -3.06 -22.42
CA ALA A 258 -1.36 -3.64 -22.10
C ALA A 258 -1.50 -4.88 -21.21
N ASN A 259 -2.30 -4.81 -20.14
CA ASN A 259 -2.59 -5.95 -19.26
C ASN A 259 -3.22 -7.12 -20.03
N PHE A 260 -4.15 -6.84 -20.95
CA PHE A 260 -4.77 -7.86 -21.78
C PHE A 260 -3.75 -8.55 -22.70
N HIS A 261 -2.89 -7.78 -23.36
CA HIS A 261 -1.84 -8.34 -24.22
C HIS A 261 -0.79 -9.11 -23.42
N ALA A 262 -0.39 -8.64 -22.23
CA ALA A 262 0.51 -9.37 -21.34
C ALA A 262 -0.10 -10.70 -20.89
N LYS A 263 -1.38 -10.70 -20.51
CA LYS A 263 -2.13 -11.91 -20.11
C LYS A 263 -2.27 -12.93 -21.24
N THR A 264 -2.31 -12.47 -22.49
CA THR A 264 -2.40 -13.32 -23.69
C THR A 264 -1.02 -13.64 -24.30
N CYS A 265 0.06 -13.38 -23.55
CA CYS A 265 1.44 -13.62 -23.94
C CYS A 265 1.89 -12.88 -25.22
N GLN A 266 1.26 -11.74 -25.52
CA GLN A 266 1.64 -10.84 -26.62
C GLN A 266 2.50 -9.70 -26.08
N TYR A 267 3.69 -10.03 -25.56
CA TYR A 267 4.53 -9.11 -24.79
C TYR A 267 4.99 -7.88 -25.58
N ASP A 268 5.39 -8.02 -26.85
CA ASP A 268 5.72 -6.88 -27.72
C ASP A 268 4.61 -5.82 -27.79
N LYS A 269 3.36 -6.29 -27.93
CA LYS A 269 2.19 -5.40 -27.96
C LYS A 269 1.92 -4.83 -26.58
N ALA A 270 2.02 -5.65 -25.54
CA ALA A 270 1.84 -5.20 -24.16
C ALA A 270 2.78 -4.05 -23.81
N ILE A 271 4.08 -4.22 -24.10
CA ILE A 271 5.12 -3.19 -23.93
C ILE A 271 4.74 -1.91 -24.69
N THR A 272 4.33 -2.04 -25.95
CA THR A 272 3.90 -0.89 -26.76
C THR A 272 2.74 -0.12 -26.11
N TYR A 273 1.74 -0.82 -25.55
CA TYR A 273 0.61 -0.18 -24.88
C TYR A 273 0.98 0.38 -23.50
N TYR A 274 1.84 -0.28 -22.73
CA TYR A 274 2.36 0.29 -21.48
C TYR A 274 3.14 1.57 -21.75
N GLU A 275 3.96 1.63 -22.80
CA GLU A 275 4.66 2.86 -23.21
C GLU A 275 3.70 3.98 -23.59
N LYS A 276 2.62 3.66 -24.31
CA LYS A 276 1.57 4.65 -24.61
C LYS A 276 0.90 5.15 -23.33
N SER A 277 0.57 4.25 -22.41
CA SER A 277 -0.03 4.58 -21.11
C SER A 277 0.89 5.52 -20.32
N PHE A 278 2.16 5.16 -20.16
CA PHE A 278 3.15 5.96 -19.43
C PHE A 278 3.37 7.36 -20.04
N LYS A 279 3.31 7.49 -21.37
CA LYS A 279 3.40 8.79 -22.06
C LYS A 279 2.19 9.70 -21.84
N LEU A 280 1.02 9.11 -21.59
CA LEU A 280 -0.23 9.83 -21.32
C LEU A 280 -0.40 10.20 -19.85
N ALA A 281 0.36 9.56 -18.94
CA ALA A 281 0.32 9.80 -17.52
C ALA A 281 0.71 11.25 -17.16
N GLN A 282 -0.05 11.85 -16.23
CA GLN A 282 0.22 13.19 -15.72
C GLN A 282 1.17 13.13 -14.52
N LYS A 283 1.95 14.18 -14.28
CA LYS A 283 2.81 14.25 -13.09
C LYS A 283 1.96 14.43 -11.81
N PRO A 284 2.31 13.74 -10.70
CA PRO A 284 3.38 12.76 -10.60
C PRO A 284 3.01 11.43 -11.29
N ARG A 285 3.90 10.92 -12.14
CA ARG A 285 3.65 9.72 -12.94
C ARG A 285 3.84 8.47 -12.08
N TYR A 286 2.84 7.59 -12.07
CA TYR A 286 2.99 6.28 -11.43
C TYR A 286 3.88 5.35 -12.25
N ILE A 287 4.59 4.44 -11.57
CA ILE A 287 5.57 3.54 -12.18
C ILE A 287 4.97 2.20 -12.64
N ASP A 288 3.68 1.95 -12.39
CA ASP A 288 2.98 0.69 -12.68
C ASP A 288 3.15 0.22 -14.14
N ALA A 289 3.09 1.15 -15.09
CA ALA A 289 3.31 0.84 -16.50
C ALA A 289 4.75 0.41 -16.79
N LEU A 290 5.74 1.03 -16.13
CA LEU A 290 7.15 0.65 -16.25
C LEU A 290 7.41 -0.71 -15.63
N ILE A 291 6.79 -1.02 -14.49
CA ILE A 291 6.85 -2.35 -13.85
C ILE A 291 6.26 -3.41 -14.80
N GLY A 292 5.13 -3.10 -15.46
CA GLY A 292 4.55 -3.99 -16.47
C GLY A 292 5.51 -4.30 -17.62
N ILE A 293 6.25 -3.29 -18.10
CA ILE A 293 7.29 -3.45 -19.13
C ILE A 293 8.48 -4.25 -18.59
N GLU A 294 8.96 -3.95 -17.39
CA GLU A 294 10.05 -4.66 -16.69
C GLU A 294 9.74 -6.17 -16.64
N ILE A 295 8.53 -6.52 -16.21
CA ILE A 295 8.07 -7.91 -16.11
C ILE A 295 8.01 -8.58 -17.48
N CYS A 296 7.50 -7.90 -18.51
CA CYS A 296 7.46 -8.46 -19.87
C CYS A 296 8.88 -8.82 -20.36
N TYR A 297 9.84 -7.90 -20.24
CA TYR A 297 11.23 -8.16 -20.62
C TYR A 297 11.88 -9.26 -19.78
N ALA A 298 11.59 -9.30 -18.47
CA ALA A 298 12.10 -10.35 -17.59
C ALA A 298 11.57 -11.74 -17.94
N ILE A 299 10.32 -11.85 -18.41
CA ILE A 299 9.72 -13.11 -18.89
C ILE A 299 10.38 -13.57 -20.21
N GLU A 300 10.67 -12.63 -21.11
CA GLU A 300 11.36 -12.91 -22.38
C GLU A 300 12.88 -13.10 -22.22
N GLU A 301 13.38 -13.12 -20.98
CA GLU A 301 14.80 -13.22 -20.62
C GLU A 301 15.68 -12.10 -21.20
N ASN A 302 15.08 -10.98 -21.61
CA ASN A 302 15.79 -9.78 -22.04
C ASN A 302 16.14 -8.91 -20.82
N TYR A 303 17.09 -9.39 -20.03
CA TYR A 303 17.47 -8.77 -18.76
C TYR A 303 18.12 -7.39 -18.95
N GLU A 304 18.76 -7.12 -20.09
CA GLU A 304 19.34 -5.82 -20.41
C GLU A 304 18.26 -4.72 -20.50
N GLU A 305 17.15 -4.98 -21.19
CA GLU A 305 16.04 -4.03 -21.26
C GLU A 305 15.26 -3.95 -19.94
N ALA A 306 15.14 -5.05 -19.19
CA ALA A 306 14.57 -5.02 -17.83
C ALA A 306 15.38 -4.09 -16.90
N VAL A 307 16.71 -4.14 -16.94
CA VAL A 307 17.60 -3.24 -16.19
C VAL A 307 17.38 -1.78 -16.59
N ARG A 308 17.19 -1.49 -17.88
CA ARG A 308 16.87 -0.13 -18.35
C ARG A 308 15.51 0.35 -17.86
N CYS A 309 14.53 -0.55 -17.72
CA CYS A 309 13.24 -0.21 -17.12
C CYS A 309 13.38 0.17 -15.65
N CYS A 310 14.16 -0.59 -14.87
CA CYS A 310 14.48 -0.20 -13.49
C CYS A 310 15.14 1.20 -13.42
N ASP A 311 16.03 1.53 -14.36
CA ASP A 311 16.64 2.87 -14.43
C ASP A 311 15.61 3.98 -14.70
N ARG A 312 14.60 3.70 -15.53
CA ARG A 312 13.50 4.62 -15.79
C ARG A 312 12.59 4.78 -14.57
N GLU A 313 12.29 3.69 -13.86
CA GLU A 313 11.51 3.76 -12.61
C GLU A 313 12.21 4.63 -11.58
N LEU A 314 13.52 4.42 -11.36
CA LEU A 314 14.33 5.25 -10.47
C LEU A 314 14.34 6.73 -10.89
N ALA A 315 14.41 7.00 -12.20
CA ALA A 315 14.35 8.36 -12.72
C ALA A 315 12.99 9.02 -12.42
N VAL A 316 11.88 8.31 -12.59
CA VAL A 316 10.54 8.82 -12.26
C VAL A 316 10.40 9.10 -10.77
N LEU A 317 10.83 8.18 -9.91
CA LEU A 317 10.79 8.39 -8.47
C LEU A 317 11.61 9.61 -8.05
N ARG A 318 12.76 9.85 -8.67
CA ARG A 318 13.57 11.05 -8.43
C ARG A 318 12.92 12.33 -8.96
N GLU A 319 12.44 12.32 -10.20
CA GLU A 319 11.95 13.53 -10.88
C GLU A 319 10.56 13.97 -10.41
N ASP A 320 9.66 13.03 -10.15
CA ASP A 320 8.25 13.31 -9.91
C ASP A 320 7.90 13.27 -8.42
N PHE A 321 8.63 12.46 -7.63
CA PHE A 321 8.41 12.31 -6.19
C PHE A 321 9.56 12.83 -5.33
N GLY A 322 10.72 13.15 -5.93
CA GLY A 322 11.89 13.62 -5.18
C GLY A 322 12.58 12.53 -4.35
N PHE A 323 12.33 11.25 -4.65
CA PHE A 323 12.92 10.13 -3.92
C PHE A 323 14.31 9.82 -4.48
N GLU A 324 15.35 10.14 -3.71
CA GLU A 324 16.74 9.80 -4.05
C GLU A 324 17.23 8.52 -3.36
N GLU A 325 16.69 8.26 -2.16
CA GLU A 325 17.01 7.12 -1.30
C GLU A 325 15.72 6.62 -0.61
N GLY A 326 15.78 5.47 0.08
CA GLY A 326 14.66 4.88 0.79
C GLY A 326 14.20 3.54 0.24
N GLU A 327 13.16 2.97 0.84
CA GLU A 327 12.66 1.62 0.51
C GLU A 327 12.25 1.44 -0.96
N PRO A 328 11.47 2.35 -1.58
CA PRO A 328 11.11 2.21 -2.99
C PRO A 328 12.33 2.13 -3.93
N ILE A 329 13.36 2.93 -3.63
CA ILE A 329 14.62 2.96 -4.38
C ILE A 329 15.43 1.68 -4.13
N ARG A 330 15.47 1.18 -2.89
CA ARG A 330 16.17 -0.05 -2.52
C ARG A 330 15.58 -1.26 -3.22
N ASP A 331 14.25 -1.41 -3.21
CA ASP A 331 13.57 -2.55 -3.83
C ASP A 331 13.80 -2.61 -5.35
N ILE A 332 13.76 -1.47 -6.04
CA ILE A 332 14.09 -1.40 -7.48
C ILE A 332 15.55 -1.78 -7.73
N ASN A 333 16.48 -1.28 -6.91
CA ASN A 333 17.89 -1.63 -7.02
C ASN A 333 18.17 -3.12 -6.74
N GLU A 334 17.40 -3.76 -5.85
CA GLU A 334 17.47 -5.20 -5.61
C GLU A 334 16.98 -6.01 -6.82
N ARG A 335 15.86 -5.60 -7.46
CA ARG A 335 15.41 -6.21 -8.73
C ARG A 335 16.46 -6.04 -9.82
N LYS A 336 16.96 -4.82 -10.01
CA LYS A 336 18.02 -4.50 -10.97
C LYS A 336 19.27 -5.36 -10.76
N ARG A 337 19.71 -5.54 -9.50
CA ARG A 337 20.86 -6.39 -9.17
C ARG A 337 20.64 -7.84 -9.58
N ARG A 338 19.46 -8.40 -9.28
CA ARG A 338 19.10 -9.77 -9.70
C ARG A 338 19.17 -9.95 -11.21
N TYR A 339 18.73 -8.98 -12.00
CA TYR A 339 18.86 -9.04 -13.46
C TYR A 339 20.32 -8.98 -13.91
N ILE A 340 21.13 -8.10 -13.31
CA ILE A 340 22.57 -8.01 -13.62
C ILE A 340 23.31 -9.32 -13.31
N GLU A 341 22.96 -10.00 -12.23
CA GLU A 341 23.51 -11.33 -11.91
C GLU A 341 23.16 -12.35 -13.00
N LYS A 342 21.91 -12.38 -13.46
CA LYS A 342 21.49 -13.26 -14.56
C LYS A 342 22.18 -12.97 -15.89
N ILE A 343 22.49 -11.71 -16.20
CA ILE A 343 23.26 -11.33 -17.39
C ILE A 343 24.70 -11.87 -17.31
N ARG A 344 25.28 -11.92 -16.10
CA ARG A 344 26.68 -12.30 -15.89
C ARG A 344 26.93 -13.81 -15.88
N GLY A 345 25.88 -14.63 -15.74
CA GLY A 345 25.96 -16.09 -15.69
C GLY A 345 26.06 -16.60 -14.26
#